data_AF-A0A8S3T514-F1
#
_entry.id   AF-A0A8S3T514-F1
#
_cell.length_a   1.000
_cell.length_b   1.000
_cell.length_c   1.000
_cell.angle_alpha   90.00
_cell.angle_beta   90.00
_cell.angle_gamma   90.00
#
_symmetry.space_group_name_H-M   'P 1'
#
loop_
_entity.id
_entity.type
_entity.pdbx_description
1 polymer ?
#
loop_
_entity_poly.entity_id
_entity_poly.type
_entity_poly.pdbx_seq_one_letter_code
_entity_poly.pdbx_strand_id
1 'polypeptide(L)'
;MSTSSNTTDLTVNHEDIEANDDLFADEIENQNNINNINLTQSITDSQFNDDDMYRIIQTKFGQLDRYNFKSELLQNTDTDDLKPIRSSLFELTKKKEHVLLESRLIERTHRENGPSIEEKLSDDIYTLFNFLEGNLTSNELKPLISRGRRNTNAHFDTGDNSVHEVLNKMTNRETSTQGNSYILATLLEIKQSFNENLKTLNDKIETITEKFECEIKRLVNVVHDKDRQIYSLKTELYDEKEKVTRLRSEIKLQSQDLKDQEDKIRTSDEQRQNVFNKIINRLESIDGKCKTLGKNTMSYSEALNRSAGEKIHSQTKTANSELDNHQSLHYENNSINSANRDHVYNQENTMTKNTYVHAYARPNTVDRPVPTEQIQQIQTRVTNGDTSVFRGVVRKRSRRIVLYNVTADKPFELVDTAIRNFASSKGVNITFVKLLIKRQYKDIATYTLRANINERDFAAVENDDFFWPEGVYWRDYIPQNKHL
;
A
#
# COMPACT_ATOMS: atom_id res chain seq x y z
N MET A 1 2.36 47.94 27.81
CA MET A 1 2.84 46.53 27.86
C MET A 1 2.66 45.97 26.47
N SER A 2 3.77 45.87 25.74
CA SER A 2 3.81 45.55 24.32
C SER A 2 4.41 44.16 24.17
N THR A 3 3.72 43.22 23.54
CA THR A 3 4.25 41.89 23.23
C THR A 3 4.42 41.76 21.73
N SER A 4 5.68 41.78 21.31
CA SER A 4 6.17 41.56 19.95
C SER A 4 6.04 40.08 19.56
N SER A 5 5.55 39.84 18.34
CA SER A 5 5.51 38.52 17.71
C SER A 5 6.78 38.34 16.88
N ASN A 6 7.58 37.31 17.18
CA ASN A 6 8.71 36.89 16.35
C ASN A 6 8.30 35.68 15.50
N THR A 7 8.25 35.90 14.18
CA THR A 7 8.20 34.86 13.14
C THR A 7 9.62 34.52 12.73
N THR A 8 10.04 33.27 12.91
CA THR A 8 11.29 32.72 12.35
C THR A 8 10.98 31.88 11.12
N ASP A 9 11.41 32.37 9.96
CA ASP A 9 11.51 31.61 8.71
C ASP A 9 12.66 30.59 8.83
N LEU A 10 12.36 29.33 8.50
CA LEU A 10 13.35 28.26 8.32
C LEU A 10 13.41 27.89 6.84
N THR A 11 14.40 28.42 6.14
CA THR A 11 14.86 27.95 4.84
C THR A 11 15.76 26.73 5.04
N VAL A 12 15.33 25.57 4.54
CA VAL A 12 16.15 24.36 4.48
C VAL A 12 16.78 24.27 3.10
N ASN A 13 18.10 24.39 3.05
CA ASN A 13 18.91 24.13 1.87
C ASN A 13 19.03 22.62 1.65
N HIS A 14 18.83 22.18 0.41
CA HIS A 14 19.11 20.82 -0.06
C HIS A 14 20.33 20.84 -0.99
N GLU A 15 21.03 19.71 -1.04
CA GLU A 15 22.17 19.33 -1.91
C GLU A 15 23.53 19.79 -1.32
N ASP A 16 24.45 18.91 -0.90
CA ASP A 16 25.01 17.74 -1.59
C ASP A 16 25.26 16.53 -0.65
N ILE A 17 24.88 15.32 -1.08
CA ILE A 17 25.46 14.05 -0.61
C ILE A 17 25.61 13.14 -1.83
N GLU A 18 26.78 13.21 -2.47
CA GLU A 18 27.30 12.14 -3.31
C GLU A 18 28.17 11.18 -2.45
N ALA A 19 28.27 9.94 -2.92
CA ALA A 19 29.07 8.81 -2.43
C ALA A 19 28.35 7.79 -1.51
N ASN A 20 27.89 6.70 -2.13
CA ASN A 20 27.95 5.32 -1.60
C ASN A 20 27.57 4.32 -2.70
N ASP A 21 28.35 4.28 -3.79
CA ASP A 21 28.19 3.29 -4.88
C ASP A 21 29.13 2.07 -4.75
N ASP A 22 30.07 2.07 -3.78
CA ASP A 22 31.07 1.00 -3.65
C ASP A 22 30.58 -0.24 -2.88
N LEU A 23 29.39 -0.22 -2.26
CA LEU A 23 28.88 -1.35 -1.46
C LEU A 23 28.11 -2.42 -2.28
N PHE A 24 27.83 -2.16 -3.55
CA PHE A 24 27.08 -3.09 -4.42
C PHE A 24 27.97 -3.94 -5.34
N ALA A 25 29.28 -3.65 -5.40
CA ALA A 25 30.21 -4.44 -6.21
C ALA A 25 30.49 -5.81 -5.57
N ASP A 26 30.66 -5.88 -4.26
CA ASP A 26 31.00 -7.12 -3.52
C ASP A 26 29.87 -8.16 -3.56
N GLU A 27 28.60 -7.74 -3.65
CA GLU A 27 27.44 -8.65 -3.69
C GLU A 27 27.23 -9.27 -5.08
N ILE A 28 27.62 -8.55 -6.14
CA ILE A 28 27.58 -9.03 -7.53
C ILE A 28 28.76 -9.97 -7.81
N GLU A 29 29.94 -9.72 -7.24
CA GLU A 29 31.10 -10.60 -7.37
C GLU A 29 30.86 -11.96 -6.68
N ASN A 30 30.17 -11.97 -5.54
CA ASN A 30 29.76 -13.21 -4.84
C ASN A 30 28.73 -14.04 -5.62
N GLN A 31 27.74 -13.41 -6.28
CA GLN A 31 26.76 -14.13 -7.10
C GLN A 31 27.38 -14.74 -8.37
N ASN A 32 28.37 -14.07 -8.96
CA ASN A 32 29.10 -14.62 -10.12
C ASN A 32 30.03 -15.78 -9.73
N ASN A 33 30.56 -15.78 -8.50
CA ASN A 33 31.39 -16.89 -8.01
C ASN A 33 30.56 -18.17 -7.74
N ILE A 34 29.33 -18.05 -7.21
CA ILE A 34 28.44 -19.19 -6.91
C ILE A 34 27.94 -19.87 -8.20
N ASN A 35 27.74 -19.12 -9.28
CA ASN A 35 27.28 -19.68 -10.56
C ASN A 35 28.33 -20.54 -11.30
N ASN A 36 29.61 -20.44 -10.92
CA ASN A 36 30.72 -21.19 -11.52
C ASN A 36 31.18 -22.42 -10.72
N ILE A 37 30.57 -22.72 -9.58
CA ILE A 37 30.93 -23.90 -8.78
C ILE A 37 30.30 -25.14 -9.43
N ASN A 38 31.10 -25.95 -10.13
CA ASN A 38 30.69 -27.29 -10.53
C ASN A 38 30.55 -28.16 -9.28
N LEU A 39 29.43 -28.91 -9.17
CA LEU A 39 29.19 -29.85 -8.06
C LEU A 39 30.24 -30.97 -7.98
N THR A 40 31.09 -31.11 -9.00
CA THR A 40 32.18 -32.08 -9.11
C THR A 40 33.51 -31.61 -8.51
N GLN A 41 33.60 -30.38 -7.97
CA GLN A 41 34.74 -30.00 -7.13
C GLN A 41 34.58 -30.68 -5.78
N SER A 42 35.20 -31.86 -5.65
CA SER A 42 35.35 -32.68 -4.43
C SER A 42 35.01 -31.91 -3.17
N ILE A 43 33.88 -32.26 -2.52
CA ILE A 43 33.40 -31.69 -1.24
C ILE A 43 34.27 -32.22 -0.08
N THR A 44 35.58 -32.29 -0.31
CA THR A 44 36.57 -32.64 0.69
C THR A 44 37.13 -31.36 1.24
N ASP A 45 36.82 -31.15 2.52
CA ASP A 45 37.45 -30.23 3.46
C ASP A 45 36.78 -28.85 3.64
N SER A 46 35.77 -28.84 4.52
CA SER A 46 35.61 -27.85 5.60
C SER A 46 35.27 -26.39 5.27
N GLN A 47 34.98 -26.01 4.02
CA GLN A 47 34.75 -24.59 3.69
C GLN A 47 33.35 -24.19 3.23
N PHE A 48 32.41 -25.13 3.03
CA PHE A 48 31.04 -24.74 2.68
C PHE A 48 30.17 -24.61 3.93
N ASN A 49 29.67 -23.39 4.19
CA ASN A 49 28.66 -23.17 5.22
C ASN A 49 27.37 -23.91 4.80
N ASP A 50 26.61 -24.43 5.77
CA ASP A 50 25.37 -25.17 5.49
C ASP A 50 24.43 -24.37 4.57
N ASP A 51 24.39 -23.04 4.76
CA ASP A 51 23.60 -22.09 3.97
C ASP A 51 24.03 -22.02 2.49
N ASP A 52 25.30 -22.22 2.18
CA ASP A 52 25.83 -22.18 0.82
C ASP A 52 25.35 -23.40 0.03
N MET A 53 25.33 -24.58 0.67
CA MET A 53 24.81 -25.81 0.06
C MET A 53 23.32 -25.71 -0.25
N TYR A 54 22.53 -25.09 0.64
CA TYR A 54 21.14 -24.82 0.35
C TYR A 54 20.96 -23.87 -0.83
N ARG A 55 21.74 -22.78 -0.91
CA ARG A 55 21.70 -21.84 -2.04
C ARG A 55 22.11 -22.49 -3.37
N ILE A 56 23.12 -23.36 -3.37
CA ILE A 56 23.55 -24.09 -4.56
C ILE A 56 22.40 -24.99 -5.07
N ILE A 57 21.76 -25.73 -4.17
CA ILE A 57 20.62 -26.60 -4.55
C ILE A 57 19.43 -25.77 -5.03
N GLN A 58 19.11 -24.68 -4.34
CA GLN A 58 18.02 -23.79 -4.70
C GLN A 58 18.23 -23.18 -6.10
N THR A 59 19.46 -22.73 -6.39
CA THR A 59 19.80 -22.08 -7.66
C THR A 59 19.80 -23.07 -8.82
N LYS A 60 20.37 -24.27 -8.62
CA LYS A 60 20.51 -25.26 -9.70
C LYS A 60 19.26 -26.10 -9.91
N PHE A 61 18.56 -26.47 -8.85
CA PHE A 61 17.52 -27.50 -8.90
C PHE A 61 16.15 -27.03 -8.37
N GLY A 62 16.06 -25.83 -7.77
CA GLY A 62 14.85 -25.39 -7.04
C GLY A 62 13.58 -25.23 -7.87
N GLN A 63 13.69 -25.13 -9.20
CA GLN A 63 12.54 -25.03 -10.12
C GLN A 63 12.11 -26.38 -10.70
N LEU A 64 12.86 -27.46 -10.43
CA LEU A 64 12.62 -28.76 -11.03
C LEU A 64 11.55 -29.54 -10.24
N ASP A 65 10.73 -30.30 -10.96
CA ASP A 65 9.88 -31.31 -10.33
C ASP A 65 10.72 -32.43 -9.70
N ARG A 66 10.10 -33.27 -8.88
CA ARG A 66 10.80 -34.36 -8.15
C ARG A 66 11.60 -35.28 -9.06
N TYR A 67 11.09 -35.59 -10.24
CA TYR A 67 11.73 -36.54 -11.15
C TYR A 67 12.97 -35.89 -11.78
N ASN A 68 12.80 -34.68 -12.31
CA ASN A 68 13.86 -33.91 -12.94
C ASN A 68 14.94 -33.48 -11.93
N PHE A 69 14.55 -33.10 -10.71
CA PHE A 69 15.47 -32.81 -9.61
C PHE A 69 16.39 -33.99 -9.33
N LYS A 70 15.82 -35.19 -9.17
CA LYS A 70 16.60 -36.39 -8.85
C LYS A 70 17.50 -36.80 -10.00
N SER A 71 16.97 -36.76 -11.23
CA SER A 71 17.74 -37.10 -12.42
C SER A 71 18.93 -36.15 -12.62
N GLU A 72 18.71 -34.84 -12.49
CA GLU A 72 19.79 -33.85 -12.64
C GLU A 72 20.78 -33.89 -11.48
N LEU A 73 20.33 -34.12 -10.25
CA LEU A 73 21.24 -34.27 -9.10
C LEU A 73 22.15 -35.48 -9.27
N LEU A 74 21.62 -36.61 -9.72
CA LEU A 74 22.40 -37.83 -9.96
C LEU A 74 23.33 -37.73 -11.18
N GLN A 75 23.00 -36.90 -12.17
CA GLN A 75 23.85 -36.67 -13.34
C GLN A 75 25.01 -35.71 -13.04
N ASN A 76 24.84 -34.81 -12.07
CA ASN A 76 25.78 -33.73 -11.78
C ASN A 76 26.52 -33.89 -10.44
N THR A 77 26.34 -35.01 -9.73
CA THR A 77 26.93 -35.20 -8.40
C THR A 77 27.36 -36.65 -8.20
N ASP A 78 28.59 -36.83 -7.73
CA ASP A 78 29.13 -38.15 -7.43
C ASP A 78 28.44 -38.75 -6.19
N THR A 79 28.34 -40.07 -6.14
CA THR A 79 27.67 -40.79 -5.05
C THR A 79 28.22 -40.44 -3.67
N ASP A 80 29.53 -40.18 -3.58
CA ASP A 80 30.21 -39.88 -2.33
C ASP A 80 29.86 -38.47 -1.79
N ASP A 81 29.49 -37.54 -2.68
CA ASP A 81 29.12 -36.16 -2.35
C ASP A 81 27.66 -36.02 -1.89
N LEU A 82 26.80 -36.97 -2.24
CA LEU A 82 25.39 -36.97 -1.83
C LEU A 82 25.21 -37.07 -0.30
N LYS A 83 26.12 -37.74 0.41
CA LYS A 83 26.05 -37.89 1.87
C LYS A 83 26.37 -36.58 2.62
N PRO A 84 27.45 -35.85 2.32
CA PRO A 84 27.69 -34.51 2.81
C PRO A 84 26.51 -33.56 2.55
N ILE A 85 26.03 -33.50 1.31
CA ILE A 85 24.92 -32.62 0.91
C ILE A 85 23.66 -32.90 1.75
N ARG A 86 23.29 -34.18 1.88
CA ARG A 86 22.17 -34.61 2.71
C ARG A 86 22.35 -34.20 4.18
N SER A 87 23.56 -34.28 4.70
CA SER A 87 23.86 -33.95 6.10
C SER A 87 23.76 -32.45 6.36
N SER A 88 24.30 -31.60 5.47
CA SER A 88 24.20 -30.13 5.58
C SER A 88 22.75 -29.65 5.54
N LEU A 89 21.92 -30.15 4.61
CA LEU A 89 20.50 -29.79 4.56
C LEU A 89 19.72 -30.25 5.81
N PHE A 90 20.13 -31.35 6.42
CA PHE A 90 19.51 -31.84 7.64
C PHE A 90 19.85 -30.97 8.86
N GLU A 91 21.08 -30.48 8.97
CA GLU A 91 21.46 -29.55 10.05
C GLU A 91 20.71 -28.20 9.91
N LEU A 92 20.50 -27.70 8.70
CA LEU A 92 19.60 -26.54 8.48
C LEU A 92 18.16 -26.84 8.90
N THR A 93 17.68 -28.04 8.59
CA THR A 93 16.33 -28.49 8.97
C THR A 93 16.15 -28.51 10.48
N LYS A 94 17.18 -28.95 11.24
CA LYS A 94 17.19 -28.87 12.71
C LYS A 94 17.19 -27.45 13.24
N LYS A 95 17.95 -26.54 12.62
CA LYS A 95 17.96 -25.10 12.99
C LYS A 95 16.57 -24.47 12.80
N LYS A 96 15.84 -24.88 11.76
CA LYS A 96 14.50 -24.37 11.45
C LYS A 96 13.39 -24.94 12.36
N GLU A 97 13.51 -26.17 12.83
CA GLU A 97 12.50 -26.83 13.66
C GLU A 97 13.09 -27.46 14.93
N HIS A 98 12.90 -26.79 16.08
CA HIS A 98 13.44 -27.21 17.38
C HIS A 98 13.04 -28.64 17.80
N VAL A 99 11.90 -29.16 17.32
CA VAL A 99 11.42 -30.52 17.63
C VAL A 99 12.35 -31.61 17.06
N LEU A 100 13.19 -31.28 16.08
CA LEU A 100 14.11 -32.20 15.41
C LEU A 100 15.53 -32.22 16.00
N LEU A 101 15.82 -31.44 17.05
CA LEU A 101 17.16 -31.32 17.65
C LEU A 101 17.77 -32.66 18.10
N GLU A 102 16.96 -33.57 18.65
CA GLU A 102 17.42 -34.89 19.13
C GLU A 102 17.41 -35.99 18.04
N SER A 103 17.07 -35.62 16.81
CA SER A 103 16.77 -36.57 15.75
C SER A 103 17.98 -36.85 14.84
N ARG A 104 18.09 -38.08 14.31
CA ARG A 104 19.22 -38.51 13.47
C ARG A 104 18.75 -39.05 12.13
N LEU A 105 19.47 -38.73 11.06
CA LEU A 105 19.25 -39.31 9.73
C LEU A 105 19.40 -40.83 9.78
N ILE A 106 18.48 -41.53 9.13
CA ILE A 106 18.57 -42.98 8.97
C ILE A 106 19.64 -43.28 7.91
N GLU A 107 20.59 -44.16 8.20
CA GLU A 107 21.54 -44.65 7.21
C GLU A 107 20.82 -45.48 6.13
N ARG A 108 21.06 -45.17 4.86
CA ARG A 108 20.45 -45.87 3.73
C ARG A 108 21.30 -47.09 3.36
N THR A 109 20.69 -48.27 3.36
CA THR A 109 21.32 -49.53 2.95
C THR A 109 20.77 -50.04 1.62
N HIS A 110 21.62 -50.76 0.87
CA HIS A 110 21.24 -51.45 -0.35
C HIS A 110 20.29 -52.62 -0.04
N ARG A 111 19.31 -52.88 -0.92
CA ARG A 111 18.41 -54.04 -0.86
C ARG A 111 18.33 -54.63 -2.27
N GLU A 112 18.45 -55.96 -2.41
CA GLU A 112 18.58 -56.66 -3.69
C GLU A 112 17.45 -56.39 -4.72
N ASN A 113 16.28 -55.90 -4.29
CA ASN A 113 15.14 -55.58 -5.17
C ASN A 113 14.56 -54.18 -4.93
N GLY A 114 15.37 -53.22 -4.47
CA GLY A 114 14.92 -51.86 -4.14
C GLY A 114 15.70 -50.77 -4.88
N PRO A 115 15.28 -49.49 -4.72
CA PRO A 115 16.00 -48.37 -5.29
C PRO A 115 17.44 -48.31 -4.78
N SER A 116 18.33 -47.81 -5.64
CA SER A 116 19.75 -47.72 -5.35
C SER A 116 20.02 -46.80 -4.14
N ILE A 117 21.24 -46.83 -3.59
CA ILE A 117 21.59 -45.95 -2.46
C ILE A 117 21.52 -44.49 -2.92
N GLU A 118 21.99 -44.21 -4.13
CA GLU A 118 21.98 -42.91 -4.80
C GLU A 118 20.55 -42.40 -5.01
N GLU A 119 19.65 -43.25 -5.49
CA GLU A 119 18.23 -42.92 -5.66
C GLU A 119 17.52 -42.61 -4.34
N LYS A 120 17.92 -43.28 -3.25
CA LYS A 120 17.41 -42.99 -1.90
C LYS A 120 18.00 -41.69 -1.37
N LEU A 121 19.30 -41.44 -1.53
CA LEU A 121 19.94 -40.22 -1.06
C LEU A 121 19.44 -38.99 -1.80
N SER A 122 19.24 -39.07 -3.12
CA SER A 122 18.63 -37.98 -3.91
C SER A 122 17.18 -37.69 -3.51
N ASP A 123 16.40 -38.72 -3.16
CA ASP A 123 15.04 -38.55 -2.63
C ASP A 123 15.05 -37.87 -1.25
N ASP A 124 16.00 -38.23 -0.40
CA ASP A 124 16.18 -37.63 0.92
C ASP A 124 16.56 -36.14 0.79
N ILE A 125 17.49 -35.80 -0.10
CA ILE A 125 17.91 -34.42 -0.40
C ILE A 125 16.72 -33.59 -0.92
N TYR A 126 15.96 -34.13 -1.87
CA TYR A 126 14.76 -33.46 -2.39
C TYR A 126 13.74 -33.17 -1.29
N THR A 127 13.53 -34.13 -0.39
CA THR A 127 12.56 -34.01 0.71
C THR A 127 13.02 -32.99 1.75
N LEU A 128 14.30 -32.98 2.12
CA LEU A 128 14.88 -31.98 3.04
C LEU A 128 14.82 -30.58 2.43
N PHE A 129 15.17 -30.44 1.14
CA PHE A 129 15.08 -29.16 0.43
C PHE A 129 13.65 -28.60 0.40
N ASN A 130 12.65 -29.43 0.03
CA ASN A 130 11.26 -28.97 -0.02
C ASN A 130 10.67 -28.67 1.36
N PHE A 131 11.16 -29.33 2.41
CA PHE A 131 10.84 -28.94 3.78
C PHE A 131 11.43 -27.56 4.15
N LEU A 132 12.67 -27.29 3.76
CA LEU A 132 13.31 -25.98 3.96
C LEU A 132 12.60 -24.86 3.16
N GLU A 133 12.08 -25.15 1.97
CA GLU A 133 11.23 -24.23 1.19
C GLU A 133 9.81 -24.05 1.80
N GLY A 134 9.40 -24.91 2.74
CA GLY A 134 8.07 -24.89 3.35
C GLY A 134 6.97 -25.56 2.51
N ASN A 135 7.36 -26.35 1.51
CA ASN A 135 6.45 -27.15 0.67
C ASN A 135 6.03 -28.46 1.35
N LEU A 136 6.77 -28.91 2.36
CA LEU A 136 6.51 -30.15 3.11
C LEU A 136 6.33 -29.87 4.61
N THR A 137 5.62 -30.77 5.27
CA THR A 137 5.36 -30.78 6.71
C THR A 137 6.30 -31.71 7.45
N SER A 138 6.46 -31.52 8.76
CA SER A 138 7.34 -32.33 9.62
C SER A 138 6.93 -33.82 9.68
N ASN A 139 5.69 -34.15 9.32
CA ASN A 139 5.24 -35.54 9.19
C ASN A 139 5.91 -36.27 8.03
N GLU A 140 6.22 -35.57 6.95
CA GLU A 140 6.84 -36.12 5.74
C GLU A 140 8.34 -36.35 5.93
N LEU A 141 8.94 -35.77 6.98
CA LEU A 141 10.32 -36.04 7.40
C LEU A 141 10.47 -37.32 8.23
N LYS A 142 9.39 -37.85 8.81
CA LYS A 142 9.44 -39.06 9.68
C LYS A 142 10.13 -40.28 9.03
N PRO A 143 9.97 -40.58 7.72
CA PRO A 143 10.65 -41.71 7.09
C PRO A 143 12.16 -41.54 6.93
N LEU A 144 12.68 -40.30 7.08
CA LEU A 144 14.09 -39.94 6.92
C LEU A 144 14.85 -39.96 8.24
N ILE A 145 14.11 -39.88 9.34
CA ILE A 145 14.64 -39.54 10.65
C ILE A 145 14.29 -40.63 11.66
N SER A 146 15.29 -41.12 12.36
CA SER A 146 15.07 -41.90 13.58
C SER A 146 14.88 -40.93 14.74
N ARG A 147 13.71 -41.01 15.39
CA ARG A 147 13.57 -40.49 16.76
C ARG A 147 14.45 -41.39 17.61
N GLY A 148 15.52 -40.85 18.17
CA GLY A 148 16.34 -41.60 19.12
C GLY A 148 15.39 -42.21 20.16
N ARG A 149 15.19 -43.53 20.13
CA ARG A 149 14.70 -44.21 21.33
C ARG A 149 15.76 -43.85 22.36
N ARG A 150 15.35 -43.16 23.44
CA ARG A 150 16.16 -43.11 24.65
C ARG A 150 16.41 -44.56 25.03
N ASN A 151 17.54 -45.08 24.60
CA ASN A 151 18.04 -46.35 25.06
C ASN A 151 18.49 -46.03 26.48
N THR A 152 17.58 -46.19 27.43
CA THR A 152 17.83 -45.98 28.87
C THR A 152 18.90 -46.92 29.43
N ASN A 153 19.51 -47.76 28.58
CA ASN A 153 20.63 -48.64 28.91
C ASN A 153 21.95 -48.24 28.25
N ALA A 154 22.00 -47.16 27.46
CA ALA A 154 23.26 -46.51 27.14
C ALA A 154 23.50 -45.45 28.22
N HIS A 155 23.97 -45.92 29.38
CA HIS A 155 24.76 -45.08 30.26
C HIS A 155 25.91 -44.59 29.38
N PHE A 156 25.77 -43.39 28.81
CA PHE A 156 26.93 -42.64 28.40
C PHE A 156 27.71 -42.50 29.67
N ASP A 157 28.75 -43.32 29.77
CA ASP A 157 29.79 -43.23 30.77
C ASP A 157 30.44 -41.86 30.53
N THR A 158 29.80 -40.81 31.06
CA THR A 158 30.42 -39.52 31.28
C THR A 158 31.74 -39.86 31.94
N GLY A 159 32.86 -39.49 31.31
CA GLY A 159 34.19 -40.07 31.47
C GLY A 159 34.83 -40.00 32.87
N ASP A 160 34.05 -39.85 33.93
CA ASP A 160 34.46 -40.02 35.32
C ASP A 160 34.85 -41.46 35.66
N ASN A 161 34.22 -42.48 35.07
CA ASN A 161 34.59 -43.88 35.36
C ASN A 161 35.86 -44.34 34.62
N SER A 162 36.08 -43.90 33.37
CA SER A 162 37.27 -44.36 32.61
C SER A 162 38.58 -43.80 33.18
N VAL A 163 38.57 -42.59 33.72
CA VAL A 163 39.76 -41.99 34.36
C VAL A 163 40.00 -42.61 35.74
N HIS A 164 38.95 -42.93 36.50
CA HIS A 164 39.11 -43.64 37.78
C HIS A 164 39.64 -45.06 37.59
N GLU A 165 39.23 -45.73 36.51
CA GLU A 165 39.75 -47.05 36.12
C GLU A 165 41.20 -46.99 35.62
N VAL A 166 41.58 -45.93 34.88
CA VAL A 166 42.97 -45.67 34.47
C VAL A 166 43.85 -45.29 35.68
N LEU A 167 43.36 -44.47 36.61
CA LEU A 167 44.06 -44.13 37.84
C LEU A 167 44.26 -45.38 38.72
N ASN A 168 43.23 -46.20 38.94
CA ASN A 168 43.34 -47.44 39.71
C ASN A 168 44.28 -48.46 39.02
N LYS A 169 44.33 -48.50 37.69
CA LYS A 169 45.30 -49.31 36.93
C LYS A 169 46.74 -48.79 37.07
N MET A 170 46.94 -47.49 37.30
CA MET A 170 48.26 -46.93 37.61
C MET A 170 48.67 -47.16 39.07
N THR A 171 47.73 -47.16 40.03
CA THR A 171 48.02 -47.45 41.45
C THR A 171 48.42 -48.91 41.67
N ASN A 172 47.91 -49.85 40.86
CA ASN A 172 48.22 -51.28 40.95
C ASN A 172 49.51 -51.70 40.22
N ARG A 173 50.24 -50.78 39.57
CA ARG A 173 51.59 -51.05 39.05
C ARG A 173 52.62 -50.54 40.05
N GLU A 174 52.87 -51.35 41.07
CA GLU A 174 53.95 -51.15 42.03
C GLU A 174 55.32 -51.20 41.35
N THR A 175 55.88 -50.04 41.03
CA THR A 175 57.32 -49.83 41.15
C THR A 175 57.55 -48.51 41.89
N SER A 176 58.23 -48.63 43.03
CA SER A 176 58.60 -47.59 43.97
C SER A 176 59.07 -46.28 43.32
N THR A 177 58.33 -45.20 43.57
CA THR A 177 58.92 -43.86 43.75
C THR A 177 57.86 -42.96 44.39
N GLN A 178 58.18 -42.44 45.57
CA GLN A 178 57.36 -41.50 46.36
C GLN A 178 56.88 -40.27 45.54
N GLY A 179 57.58 -39.96 44.43
CA GLY A 179 57.18 -38.94 43.45
C GLY A 179 55.89 -39.23 42.68
N ASN A 180 55.53 -40.49 42.43
CA ASN A 180 54.31 -40.83 41.68
C ASN A 180 53.02 -40.54 42.48
N SER A 181 53.07 -40.68 43.82
CA SER A 181 51.93 -40.34 44.68
C SER A 181 51.67 -38.83 44.73
N TYR A 182 52.72 -38.01 44.69
CA TYR A 182 52.59 -36.55 44.68
C TYR A 182 52.01 -36.07 43.34
N ILE A 183 52.50 -36.60 42.22
CA ILE A 183 51.98 -36.26 40.88
C ILE A 183 50.50 -36.63 40.76
N LEU A 184 50.09 -37.79 41.27
CA LEU A 184 48.68 -38.22 41.23
C LEU A 184 47.78 -37.29 42.06
N ALA A 185 48.25 -36.85 43.22
CA ALA A 185 47.52 -35.91 44.07
C ALA A 185 47.37 -34.53 43.42
N THR A 186 48.44 -33.99 42.82
CA THR A 186 48.37 -32.72 42.08
C THR A 186 47.43 -32.81 40.87
N LEU A 187 47.43 -33.94 40.15
CA LEU A 187 46.51 -34.13 39.02
C LEU A 187 45.04 -34.20 39.45
N LEU A 188 44.75 -34.85 40.58
CA LEU A 188 43.40 -34.88 41.16
C LEU A 188 42.94 -33.48 41.60
N GLU A 189 43.82 -32.71 42.22
CA GLU A 189 43.53 -31.33 42.64
C GLU A 189 43.28 -30.42 41.43
N ILE A 190 44.08 -30.54 40.36
CA ILE A 190 43.86 -29.82 39.09
C ILE A 190 42.51 -30.22 38.46
N LYS A 191 42.17 -31.52 38.43
CA LYS A 191 40.88 -31.99 37.91
C LYS A 191 39.72 -31.41 38.71
N GLN A 192 39.83 -31.44 40.04
CA GLN A 192 38.79 -30.89 40.91
C GLN A 192 38.62 -29.38 40.70
N SER A 193 39.71 -28.61 40.68
CA SER A 193 39.68 -27.18 40.39
C SER A 193 39.08 -26.88 39.01
N PHE A 194 39.44 -27.66 37.99
CA PHE A 194 38.87 -27.52 36.64
C PHE A 194 37.36 -27.80 36.62
N ASN A 195 36.90 -28.84 37.31
CA ASN A 195 35.48 -29.17 37.42
C ASN A 195 34.69 -28.09 38.18
N GLU A 196 35.25 -27.52 39.25
CA GLU A 196 34.65 -26.40 39.99
C GLU A 196 34.56 -25.14 39.13
N ASN A 197 35.59 -24.86 38.33
CA ASN A 197 35.58 -23.76 37.36
C ASN A 197 34.53 -23.97 36.25
N LEU A 198 34.42 -25.18 35.70
CA LEU A 198 33.39 -25.52 34.72
C LEU A 198 31.99 -25.39 35.30
N LYS A 199 31.77 -25.84 36.53
CA LYS A 199 30.49 -25.67 37.23
C LYS A 199 30.14 -24.18 37.37
N THR A 200 31.09 -23.38 37.85
CA THR A 200 30.92 -21.93 38.00
C THR A 200 30.63 -21.24 36.66
N LEU A 201 31.26 -21.70 35.58
CA LEU A 201 31.01 -21.18 34.23
C LEU A 201 29.60 -21.53 33.75
N ASN A 202 29.16 -22.77 33.96
CA ASN A 202 27.81 -23.23 33.60
C ASN A 202 26.74 -22.44 34.37
N ASP A 203 26.90 -22.23 35.68
CA ASP A 203 25.96 -21.44 36.49
C ASP A 203 25.85 -19.99 35.97
N LYS A 204 26.97 -19.41 35.51
CA LYS A 204 26.99 -18.07 34.89
C LYS A 204 26.28 -18.06 33.54
N ILE A 205 26.49 -19.08 32.70
CA ILE A 205 25.82 -19.22 31.40
C ILE A 205 24.31 -19.36 31.60
N GLU A 206 23.87 -20.17 32.56
CA GLU A 206 22.46 -20.34 32.91
C GLU A 206 21.84 -19.01 33.37
N THR A 207 22.50 -18.30 34.29
CA THR A 207 22.04 -16.97 34.76
C THR A 207 21.92 -15.96 33.61
N ILE A 208 22.87 -15.97 32.67
CA ILE A 208 22.83 -15.08 31.49
C ILE A 208 21.67 -15.48 30.57
N THR A 209 21.44 -16.78 30.39
CA THR A 209 20.37 -17.32 29.54
C THR A 209 19.01 -16.91 30.09
N GLU A 210 18.77 -17.07 31.40
CA GLU A 210 17.53 -16.63 32.07
C GLU A 210 17.28 -15.13 31.90
N LYS A 211 18.33 -14.29 31.99
CA LYS A 211 18.23 -12.85 31.77
C LYS A 211 17.83 -12.53 30.33
N PHE A 212 18.42 -13.20 29.34
CA PHE A 212 18.05 -13.02 27.95
C PHE A 212 16.62 -13.47 27.67
N GLU A 213 16.18 -14.61 28.20
CA GLU A 213 14.81 -15.08 28.05
C GLU A 213 13.80 -14.11 28.67
N CYS A 214 14.09 -13.56 29.86
CA CYS A 214 13.28 -12.54 30.49
C CYS A 214 13.19 -11.27 29.63
N GLU A 215 14.31 -10.81 29.07
CA GLU A 215 14.35 -9.61 28.23
C GLU A 215 13.63 -9.81 26.89
N ILE A 216 13.80 -10.97 26.25
CA ILE A 216 13.06 -11.35 25.04
C ILE A 216 11.55 -11.33 25.34
N LYS A 217 11.11 -11.94 26.44
CA LYS A 217 9.70 -11.95 26.84
C LYS A 217 9.17 -10.53 27.08
N ARG A 218 9.96 -9.67 27.72
CA ARG A 218 9.63 -8.25 27.94
C ARG A 218 9.46 -7.50 26.62
N LEU A 219 10.40 -7.65 25.69
CA LEU A 219 10.35 -7.01 24.37
C LEU A 219 9.17 -7.50 23.54
N VAL A 220 8.89 -8.81 23.55
CA VAL A 220 7.72 -9.39 22.89
C VAL A 220 6.43 -8.76 23.41
N ASN A 221 6.28 -8.57 24.73
CA ASN A 221 5.10 -7.90 25.29
C ASN A 221 4.97 -6.44 24.82
N VAL A 222 6.08 -5.69 24.77
CA VAL A 222 6.09 -4.31 24.26
C VAL A 222 5.63 -4.25 22.80
N VAL A 223 6.11 -5.18 21.95
CA VAL A 223 5.69 -5.27 20.55
C VAL A 223 4.19 -5.54 20.45
N HIS A 224 3.67 -6.51 21.22
CA HIS A 224 2.23 -6.81 21.23
C HIS A 224 1.37 -5.61 21.67
N ASP A 225 1.80 -4.85 22.67
CA ASP A 225 1.09 -3.64 23.12
C ASP A 225 1.11 -2.55 22.04
N LYS A 226 2.23 -2.40 21.32
CA LYS A 226 2.34 -1.46 20.19
C LYS A 226 1.47 -1.88 19.01
N ASP A 227 1.41 -3.17 18.69
CA ASP A 227 0.51 -3.68 17.65
C ASP A 227 -0.96 -3.44 17.99
N ARG A 228 -1.36 -3.59 19.25
CA ARG A 228 -2.72 -3.22 19.72
C ARG A 228 -3.00 -1.74 19.54
N GLN A 229 -2.06 -0.86 19.90
CA GLN A 229 -2.19 0.59 19.71
C GLN A 229 -2.32 0.93 18.21
N ILE A 230 -1.50 0.33 17.36
CA ILE A 230 -1.57 0.51 15.89
C ILE A 230 -2.93 0.06 15.36
N TYR A 231 -3.47 -1.05 15.83
CA TYR A 231 -4.78 -1.53 15.40
C TYR A 231 -5.92 -0.57 15.80
N SER A 232 -5.87 -0.05 17.03
CA SER A 232 -6.81 0.96 17.51
C SER A 232 -6.78 2.23 16.65
N LEU A 233 -5.58 2.77 16.40
CA LEU A 233 -5.40 3.98 15.59
C LEU A 233 -5.82 3.76 14.13
N LYS A 234 -5.59 2.57 13.56
CA LYS A 234 -6.08 2.24 12.21
C LYS A 234 -7.60 2.27 12.15
N THR A 235 -8.27 1.72 13.16
CA THR A 235 -9.74 1.70 13.24
C THR A 235 -10.29 3.12 13.31
N GLU A 236 -9.74 3.95 14.20
CA GLU A 236 -10.11 5.38 14.31
C GLU A 236 -9.88 6.15 13.00
N LEU A 237 -8.78 5.89 12.31
CA LEU A 237 -8.49 6.50 11.01
C LEU A 237 -9.48 6.07 9.92
N TYR A 238 -9.95 4.82 9.93
CA TYR A 238 -11.01 4.37 9.02
C TYR A 238 -12.33 5.08 9.30
N ASP A 239 -12.73 5.20 10.56
CA ASP A 239 -13.98 5.87 10.97
C ASP A 239 -13.97 7.36 10.57
N GLU A 240 -12.85 8.05 10.81
CA GLU A 240 -12.70 9.46 10.41
C GLU A 240 -12.62 9.61 8.88
N LYS A 241 -11.99 8.67 8.15
CA LYS A 241 -12.03 8.66 6.67
C LYS A 241 -13.46 8.53 6.16
N GLU A 242 -14.27 7.65 6.75
CA GLU A 242 -15.68 7.49 6.38
C GLU A 242 -16.49 8.76 6.66
N LYS A 243 -16.27 9.40 7.81
CA LYS A 243 -16.90 10.68 8.17
C LYS A 243 -16.53 11.80 7.19
N VAL A 244 -15.26 11.91 6.80
CA VAL A 244 -14.81 12.87 5.77
C VAL A 244 -15.48 12.60 4.43
N THR A 245 -15.62 11.34 4.01
CA THR A 245 -16.32 10.98 2.78
C THR A 245 -17.80 11.38 2.81
N ARG A 246 -18.49 11.14 3.94
CA ARG A 246 -19.88 11.59 4.14
C ARG A 246 -20.00 13.11 4.05
N LEU A 247 -19.18 13.85 4.77
CA LEU A 247 -19.18 15.32 4.74
C LEU A 247 -18.88 15.87 3.32
N ARG A 248 -17.96 15.25 2.57
CA ARG A 248 -17.70 15.64 1.18
C ARG A 248 -18.90 15.42 0.27
N SER A 249 -19.64 14.32 0.46
CA SER A 249 -20.87 14.06 -0.30
C SER A 249 -21.97 15.07 0.01
N GLU A 250 -22.10 15.47 1.29
CA GLU A 250 -23.06 16.48 1.74
C GLU A 250 -22.73 17.87 1.18
N ILE A 251 -21.46 18.29 1.25
CA ILE A 251 -20.99 19.55 0.66
C ILE A 251 -21.28 19.59 -0.85
N LYS A 252 -21.07 18.47 -1.55
CA LYS A 252 -21.36 18.38 -2.98
C LYS A 252 -22.86 18.54 -3.28
N LEU A 253 -23.72 17.92 -2.47
CA LEU A 253 -25.17 18.05 -2.62
C LEU A 253 -25.62 19.50 -2.36
N GLN A 254 -25.18 20.10 -1.26
CA GLN A 254 -25.49 21.49 -0.92
C GLN A 254 -24.98 22.48 -1.98
N SER A 255 -23.80 22.23 -2.55
CA SER A 255 -23.25 23.05 -3.64
C SER A 255 -24.12 22.97 -4.90
N GLN A 256 -24.70 21.80 -5.20
CA GLN A 256 -25.62 21.63 -6.32
C GLN A 256 -26.95 22.34 -6.04
N ASP A 257 -27.50 22.23 -4.83
CA ASP A 257 -28.73 22.91 -4.43
C ASP A 257 -28.59 24.44 -4.53
N LEU A 258 -27.45 24.99 -4.08
CA LEU A 258 -27.15 26.42 -4.22
C LEU A 258 -27.10 26.85 -5.69
N LYS A 259 -26.45 26.06 -6.54
CA LYS A 259 -26.38 26.33 -7.99
C LYS A 259 -27.77 26.33 -8.63
N ASP A 260 -28.61 25.35 -8.28
CA ASP A 260 -29.99 25.28 -8.78
C ASP A 260 -30.84 26.46 -8.30
N GLN A 261 -30.57 26.98 -7.09
CA GLN A 261 -31.20 28.21 -6.58
C GLN A 261 -30.71 29.46 -7.33
N GLU A 262 -29.41 29.58 -7.59
CA GLU A 262 -28.84 30.67 -8.38
C GLU A 262 -29.44 30.71 -9.80
N ASP A 263 -29.57 29.56 -10.46
CA ASP A 263 -30.19 29.45 -11.78
C ASP A 263 -31.69 29.84 -11.75
N LYS A 264 -32.42 29.48 -10.69
CA LYS A 264 -33.82 29.92 -10.48
C LYS A 264 -33.93 31.44 -10.27
N ILE A 265 -33.01 32.03 -9.50
CA ILE A 265 -32.99 33.48 -9.27
C ILE A 265 -32.70 34.18 -10.59
N ARG A 266 -31.68 33.72 -11.33
CA ARG A 266 -31.30 34.28 -12.64
C ARG A 266 -32.46 34.24 -13.64
N THR A 267 -33.13 33.10 -13.78
CA THR A 267 -34.30 32.98 -14.67
C THR A 267 -35.45 33.89 -14.23
N SER A 268 -35.68 34.03 -12.91
CA SER A 268 -36.65 34.99 -12.39
C SER A 268 -36.27 36.44 -12.67
N ASP A 269 -34.98 36.81 -12.61
CA ASP A 269 -34.48 38.14 -12.93
C ASP A 269 -34.62 38.45 -14.43
N GLU A 270 -34.30 37.50 -15.29
CA GLU A 270 -34.53 37.61 -16.74
C GLU A 270 -36.02 37.85 -17.05
N GLN A 271 -36.93 37.16 -16.35
CA GLN A 271 -38.36 37.40 -16.46
C GLN A 271 -38.77 38.80 -15.99
N ARG A 272 -38.26 39.25 -14.83
CA ARG A 272 -38.51 40.60 -14.29
C ARG A 272 -38.03 41.68 -15.27
N GLN A 273 -36.83 41.53 -15.82
CA GLN A 273 -36.27 42.46 -16.78
C GLN A 273 -37.11 42.53 -18.06
N ASN A 274 -37.58 41.39 -18.56
CA ASN A 274 -38.48 41.33 -19.71
C ASN A 274 -39.81 42.06 -19.45
N VAL A 275 -40.39 41.94 -18.26
CA VAL A 275 -41.59 42.68 -17.87
C VAL A 275 -41.30 44.18 -17.78
N PHE A 276 -40.19 44.56 -17.17
CA PHE A 276 -39.78 45.97 -17.03
C PHE A 276 -39.58 46.64 -18.40
N ASN A 277 -38.89 45.96 -19.33
CA ASN A 277 -38.72 46.44 -20.70
C ASN A 277 -40.07 46.63 -21.43
N LYS A 278 -41.05 45.72 -21.23
CA LYS A 278 -42.41 45.89 -21.78
C LYS A 278 -43.11 47.12 -21.22
N ILE A 279 -42.93 47.43 -19.94
CA ILE A 279 -43.50 48.62 -19.31
C ILE A 279 -42.86 49.89 -19.89
N ILE A 280 -41.53 49.94 -19.99
CA ILE A 280 -40.80 51.06 -20.61
C ILE A 280 -41.33 51.33 -22.02
N ASN A 281 -41.36 50.31 -22.88
CA ASN A 281 -41.83 50.46 -24.26
C ASN A 281 -43.28 50.99 -24.33
N ARG A 282 -44.13 50.59 -23.38
CA ARG A 282 -45.52 51.07 -23.31
C ARG A 282 -45.60 52.52 -22.83
N LEU A 283 -44.78 52.92 -21.86
CA LEU A 283 -44.68 54.31 -21.41
C LEU A 283 -44.17 55.22 -22.52
N GLU A 284 -43.14 54.82 -23.27
CA GLU A 284 -42.62 55.56 -24.42
C GLU A 284 -43.71 55.72 -25.51
N SER A 285 -44.50 54.67 -25.76
CA SER A 285 -45.64 54.75 -26.69
C SER A 285 -46.71 55.74 -26.22
N ILE A 286 -47.03 55.75 -24.91
CA ILE A 286 -47.98 56.71 -24.33
C ILE A 286 -47.44 58.13 -24.42
N ASP A 287 -46.17 58.36 -24.07
CA ASP A 287 -45.52 59.66 -24.18
C ASP A 287 -45.56 60.19 -25.63
N GLY A 288 -45.27 59.33 -26.61
CA GLY A 288 -45.42 59.66 -28.04
C GLY A 288 -46.86 60.06 -28.41
N LYS A 289 -47.88 59.36 -27.89
CA LYS A 289 -49.30 59.72 -28.09
C LYS A 289 -49.66 61.04 -27.40
N CYS A 290 -49.17 61.30 -26.19
CA CYS A 290 -49.40 62.56 -25.49
C CYS A 290 -48.77 63.75 -26.24
N LYS A 291 -47.55 63.58 -26.77
CA LYS A 291 -46.88 64.61 -27.60
C LYS A 291 -47.64 64.92 -28.88
N THR A 292 -48.20 63.91 -29.56
CA THR A 292 -49.01 64.11 -30.77
C THR A 292 -50.36 64.76 -30.46
N LEU A 293 -51.03 64.34 -29.38
CA LEU A 293 -52.23 65.00 -28.88
C LEU A 293 -51.98 66.48 -28.54
N GLY A 294 -50.88 66.79 -27.83
CA GLY A 294 -50.48 68.15 -27.50
C GLY A 294 -50.21 69.04 -28.74
N LYS A 295 -49.60 68.48 -29.78
CA LYS A 295 -49.43 69.19 -31.07
C LYS A 295 -50.77 69.44 -31.76
N ASN A 296 -51.67 68.46 -31.74
CA ASN A 296 -52.99 68.60 -32.35
C ASN A 296 -53.85 69.62 -31.60
N THR A 297 -53.82 69.65 -30.26
CA THR A 297 -54.54 70.65 -29.46
C THR A 297 -53.94 72.04 -29.60
N MET A 298 -52.60 72.19 -29.66
CA MET A 298 -51.95 73.46 -30.00
C MET A 298 -52.38 73.96 -31.38
N SER A 299 -52.36 73.08 -32.40
CA SER A 299 -52.83 73.43 -33.75
C SER A 299 -54.31 73.81 -33.78
N TYR A 300 -55.17 73.12 -33.02
CA TYR A 300 -56.59 73.45 -32.91
C TYR A 300 -56.82 74.78 -32.17
N SER A 301 -56.03 75.06 -31.14
CA SER A 301 -56.08 76.33 -30.39
C SER A 301 -55.53 77.51 -31.19
N GLU A 302 -54.50 77.30 -32.03
CA GLU A 302 -54.02 78.30 -32.99
C GLU A 302 -55.06 78.57 -34.08
N ALA A 303 -55.76 77.54 -34.56
CA ALA A 303 -56.85 77.70 -35.53
C ALA A 303 -58.04 78.46 -34.90
N LEU A 304 -58.39 78.17 -33.64
CA LEU A 304 -59.41 78.90 -32.87
C LEU A 304 -58.98 80.35 -32.56
N ASN A 305 -57.73 80.60 -32.21
CA ASN A 305 -57.22 81.95 -31.96
C ASN A 305 -57.07 82.78 -33.24
N ARG A 306 -56.78 82.17 -34.39
CA ARG A 306 -56.87 82.85 -35.69
C ARG A 306 -58.33 83.17 -36.04
N SER A 307 -59.25 82.25 -35.78
CA SER A 307 -60.70 82.45 -35.97
C SER A 307 -61.32 83.48 -35.01
N ALA A 308 -60.83 83.58 -33.77
CA ALA A 308 -61.26 84.56 -32.77
C ALA A 308 -60.56 85.93 -32.96
N GLY A 309 -59.29 85.93 -33.39
CA GLY A 309 -58.53 87.14 -33.72
C GLY A 309 -59.10 87.89 -34.93
N GLU A 310 -59.69 87.19 -35.89
CA GLU A 310 -60.43 87.83 -37.00
C GLU A 310 -61.80 88.39 -36.59
N LYS A 311 -62.34 88.04 -35.41
CA LYS A 311 -63.60 88.58 -34.89
C LYS A 311 -63.45 89.65 -33.80
N ILE A 312 -62.23 89.90 -33.30
CA ILE A 312 -61.94 90.88 -32.23
C ILE A 312 -60.91 91.93 -32.72
N HIS A 313 -60.96 92.29 -34.01
CA HIS A 313 -60.29 93.50 -34.53
C HIS A 313 -61.28 94.62 -34.89
N SER A 314 -62.44 94.60 -34.23
CA SER A 314 -63.38 95.72 -34.17
C SER A 314 -64.05 95.70 -32.80
N GLN A 315 -63.78 96.73 -31.97
CA GLN A 315 -64.16 96.87 -30.55
C GLN A 315 -63.12 96.19 -29.63
N THR A 316 -62.40 96.85 -28.72
CA THR A 316 -62.74 98.02 -27.92
C THR A 316 -61.46 98.63 -27.32
N LYS A 317 -61.42 99.97 -27.26
CA LYS A 317 -60.49 100.76 -26.44
C LYS A 317 -60.87 100.65 -24.96
N THR A 318 -59.90 101.01 -24.10
CA THR A 318 -59.97 101.48 -22.69
C THR A 318 -60.34 100.50 -21.57
N ALA A 319 -59.40 100.23 -20.64
CA ALA A 319 -59.32 100.82 -19.29
C ALA A 319 -58.36 100.02 -18.36
N ASN A 320 -57.89 100.69 -17.30
CA ASN A 320 -56.74 100.41 -16.42
C ASN A 320 -56.97 99.42 -15.25
N SER A 321 -55.85 99.12 -14.56
CA SER A 321 -55.67 98.83 -13.11
C SER A 321 -56.05 97.40 -12.65
N GLU A 322 -55.46 96.73 -11.66
CA GLU A 322 -54.33 96.91 -10.72
C GLU A 322 -54.23 95.59 -9.92
N LEU A 323 -53.16 95.43 -9.13
CA LEU A 323 -52.98 94.54 -7.96
C LEU A 323 -52.51 93.06 -8.08
N ASP A 324 -51.34 92.86 -7.45
CA ASP A 324 -50.98 91.92 -6.37
C ASP A 324 -50.73 90.42 -6.60
N ASN A 325 -49.43 90.12 -6.71
CA ASN A 325 -48.59 89.56 -5.64
C ASN A 325 -49.20 88.46 -4.74
N HIS A 326 -48.74 87.21 -4.91
CA HIS A 326 -48.46 86.31 -3.76
C HIS A 326 -47.44 85.22 -4.15
N GLN A 327 -46.30 85.26 -3.47
CA GLN A 327 -45.38 84.14 -3.27
C GLN A 327 -46.07 83.02 -2.50
N SER A 328 -45.72 81.75 -2.77
CA SER A 328 -45.82 80.70 -1.75
C SER A 328 -44.73 79.65 -1.89
N LEU A 329 -44.07 79.41 -0.75
CA LEU A 329 -43.00 78.47 -0.45
C LEU A 329 -43.48 77.01 -0.50
N HIS A 330 -42.57 76.06 -0.73
CA HIS A 330 -42.56 74.82 0.07
C HIS A 330 -41.16 74.21 0.17
N TYR A 331 -40.99 73.50 1.29
CA TYR A 331 -39.80 73.29 2.11
C TYR A 331 -38.89 72.12 1.71
N GLU A 332 -37.69 72.18 2.29
CA GLU A 332 -36.65 71.18 2.51
C GLU A 332 -37.07 69.80 3.05
N ASN A 333 -36.16 68.84 2.81
CA ASN A 333 -35.66 67.77 3.69
C ASN A 333 -36.62 67.05 4.67
N ASN A 334 -36.62 65.72 4.61
CA ASN A 334 -36.31 64.94 5.81
C ASN A 334 -35.81 63.52 5.53
N SER A 335 -34.66 63.23 6.14
CA SER A 335 -34.09 61.92 6.44
C SER A 335 -34.83 61.32 7.64
N ILE A 336 -35.23 60.05 7.59
CA ILE A 336 -35.51 59.25 8.79
C ILE A 336 -34.99 57.81 8.59
N ASN A 337 -33.90 57.51 9.30
CA ASN A 337 -33.55 56.18 9.77
C ASN A 337 -34.66 55.63 10.66
N SER A 338 -35.00 54.34 10.54
CA SER A 338 -35.41 53.56 11.71
C SER A 338 -34.85 52.15 11.63
N ALA A 339 -33.96 51.89 12.59
CA ALA A 339 -33.38 50.60 12.90
C ALA A 339 -34.36 49.72 13.68
N ASN A 340 -34.05 48.42 13.68
CA ASN A 340 -34.31 47.44 14.73
C ASN A 340 -35.75 47.26 15.24
N ARG A 341 -36.24 46.03 15.07
CA ARG A 341 -36.72 45.27 16.22
C ARG A 341 -36.55 43.77 16.02
N ASP A 342 -35.71 43.22 16.88
CA ASP A 342 -35.60 41.81 17.20
C ASP A 342 -36.84 41.25 17.92
N HIS A 343 -36.88 39.91 17.90
CA HIS A 343 -37.48 38.97 18.85
C HIS A 343 -38.90 38.45 18.56
N VAL A 344 -39.06 37.18 18.10
CA VAL A 344 -39.09 35.89 18.88
C VAL A 344 -40.55 35.61 19.34
N TYR A 345 -41.21 34.45 19.24
CA TYR A 345 -40.86 33.01 19.30
C TYR A 345 -41.99 32.15 18.66
N ASN A 346 -41.63 30.94 18.19
CA ASN A 346 -42.35 29.65 18.18
C ASN A 346 -43.81 29.51 17.68
N GLN A 347 -44.00 28.59 16.73
CA GLN A 347 -44.89 27.44 16.97
C GLN A 347 -44.58 26.25 16.04
N GLU A 348 -44.46 25.09 16.67
CA GLU A 348 -44.47 23.75 16.10
C GLU A 348 -45.79 23.50 15.34
N ASN A 349 -45.78 22.81 14.20
CA ASN A 349 -46.41 21.49 14.14
C ASN A 349 -46.32 20.78 12.78
N THR A 350 -46.12 19.46 12.93
CA THR A 350 -46.66 18.34 12.15
C THR A 350 -46.22 18.12 10.70
N MET A 351 -45.39 17.08 10.60
CA MET A 351 -45.37 16.08 9.54
C MET A 351 -46.73 15.82 8.88
N THR A 352 -46.76 15.83 7.55
CA THR A 352 -47.53 14.84 6.79
C THR A 352 -46.79 14.42 5.54
N LYS A 353 -46.82 13.10 5.33
CA LYS A 353 -46.30 12.33 4.20
C LYS A 353 -46.75 12.93 2.86
N ASN A 354 -45.85 12.94 1.89
CA ASN A 354 -46.24 12.65 0.50
C ASN A 354 -45.15 11.85 -0.22
N THR A 355 -45.50 10.58 -0.40
CA THR A 355 -45.05 9.66 -1.42
C THR A 355 -45.19 10.29 -2.80
N TYR A 356 -44.14 10.26 -3.64
CA TYR A 356 -44.32 10.15 -5.08
C TYR A 356 -43.23 9.27 -5.72
N VAL A 357 -43.74 8.18 -6.27
CA VAL A 357 -43.15 7.28 -7.25
C VAL A 357 -43.07 7.99 -8.60
N HIS A 358 -41.98 7.78 -9.37
CA HIS A 358 -41.88 7.68 -10.84
C HIS A 358 -40.37 7.68 -11.17
N ALA A 359 -39.70 6.61 -11.62
CA ALA A 359 -39.88 5.79 -12.83
C ALA A 359 -39.99 6.62 -14.11
N TYR A 360 -39.33 6.15 -15.18
CA TYR A 360 -39.15 6.72 -16.54
C TYR A 360 -37.87 7.56 -16.71
N ALA A 361 -37.11 7.48 -17.79
CA ALA A 361 -36.96 6.54 -18.89
C ALA A 361 -35.69 6.99 -19.62
N ARG A 362 -34.93 6.07 -20.23
CA ARG A 362 -33.92 6.45 -21.24
C ARG A 362 -34.62 7.15 -22.41
N PRO A 363 -33.92 8.05 -23.12
CA PRO A 363 -33.49 7.63 -24.46
C PRO A 363 -32.10 8.15 -24.91
N ASN A 364 -31.38 7.23 -25.58
CA ASN A 364 -30.65 7.36 -26.84
C ASN A 364 -29.75 8.57 -27.15
N THR A 365 -28.46 8.26 -27.23
CA THR A 365 -27.53 8.45 -28.38
C THR A 365 -27.68 9.70 -29.25
N VAL A 366 -26.66 10.56 -29.23
CA VAL A 366 -26.15 11.23 -30.44
C VAL A 366 -24.62 11.33 -30.37
N ASP A 367 -24.01 10.97 -31.49
CA ASP A 367 -22.59 10.88 -31.81
C ASP A 367 -21.76 12.12 -31.41
N ARG A 368 -20.56 11.86 -30.86
CA ARG A 368 -19.51 12.88 -30.73
C ARG A 368 -18.32 12.49 -31.61
N PRO A 369 -17.95 13.34 -32.60
CA PRO A 369 -16.87 13.02 -33.54
C PRO A 369 -15.50 13.25 -32.91
N VAL A 370 -14.57 12.40 -33.34
CA VAL A 370 -13.13 12.44 -33.07
C VAL A 370 -12.50 13.63 -33.81
N PRO A 371 -11.65 14.46 -33.16
CA PRO A 371 -10.74 15.34 -33.88
C PRO A 371 -9.42 14.61 -34.15
N THR A 372 -9.12 14.45 -35.43
CA THR A 372 -7.82 14.04 -35.95
C THR A 372 -7.01 15.27 -36.35
N GLU A 373 -5.73 15.23 -36.01
CA GLU A 373 -4.58 15.98 -36.56
C GLU A 373 -4.48 17.49 -36.35
N GLN A 374 -3.36 17.90 -35.75
CA GLN A 374 -2.40 18.78 -36.44
C GLN A 374 -0.98 18.53 -35.92
N ILE A 375 -0.15 18.02 -36.83
CA ILE A 375 1.30 17.88 -36.73
C ILE A 375 1.93 19.17 -37.27
N GLN A 376 2.73 19.87 -36.47
CA GLN A 376 3.76 20.81 -36.93
C GLN A 376 4.99 20.74 -36.00
N GLN A 377 6.00 19.96 -36.42
CA GLN A 377 7.38 20.38 -36.76
C GLN A 377 7.78 21.82 -36.31
N ILE A 378 8.95 22.20 -35.77
CA ILE A 378 10.39 21.84 -35.90
C ILE A 378 11.11 22.48 -34.66
N GLN A 379 12.20 22.02 -34.02
CA GLN A 379 13.62 22.18 -34.41
C GLN A 379 14.58 21.38 -33.52
N THR A 380 15.41 20.59 -34.19
CA THR A 380 16.66 19.98 -33.74
C THR A 380 17.80 20.99 -33.57
N ARG A 381 18.63 20.81 -32.53
CA ARG A 381 20.09 20.90 -32.65
C ARG A 381 20.77 20.31 -31.41
N VAL A 382 21.41 19.14 -31.57
CA VAL A 382 22.84 18.91 -31.26
C VAL A 382 23.32 17.79 -32.20
N THR A 383 24.44 18.04 -32.84
CA THR A 383 25.11 17.21 -33.86
C THR A 383 26.01 16.13 -33.27
N ASN A 384 26.15 15.04 -34.03
CA ASN A 384 27.30 14.15 -34.15
C ASN A 384 27.62 13.22 -32.97
N GLY A 385 26.99 12.06 -33.00
CA GLY A 385 27.46 10.83 -32.37
C GLY A 385 26.51 9.72 -32.77
N ASP A 386 27.03 8.66 -33.40
CA ASP A 386 26.29 7.48 -33.87
C ASP A 386 25.66 6.73 -32.68
N THR A 387 24.55 7.26 -32.18
CA THR A 387 23.75 6.71 -31.08
C THR A 387 22.56 5.90 -31.61
N SER A 388 22.55 5.61 -32.91
CA SER A 388 21.52 4.81 -33.59
C SER A 388 21.36 3.39 -33.03
N VAL A 389 22.33 2.93 -32.23
CA VAL A 389 22.34 1.63 -31.54
C VAL A 389 21.63 1.69 -30.17
N PHE A 390 21.52 2.86 -29.53
CA PHE A 390 20.97 3.01 -28.19
C PHE A 390 19.59 3.69 -28.23
N ARG A 391 18.53 2.92 -28.47
CA ARG A 391 17.17 3.36 -28.11
C ARG A 391 17.01 3.31 -26.60
N GLY A 392 16.90 4.47 -25.96
CA GLY A 392 16.48 4.55 -24.57
C GLY A 392 15.16 3.81 -24.38
N VAL A 393 15.14 2.81 -23.50
CA VAL A 393 13.92 2.09 -23.16
C VAL A 393 13.06 3.03 -22.33
N VAL A 394 12.02 3.59 -22.94
CA VAL A 394 10.97 4.32 -22.21
C VAL A 394 10.27 3.32 -21.30
N ARG A 395 10.70 3.25 -20.04
CA ARG A 395 10.05 2.43 -19.02
C ARG A 395 8.63 2.96 -18.83
N LYS A 396 7.63 2.20 -19.27
CA LYS A 396 6.24 2.49 -18.94
C LYS A 396 6.12 2.47 -17.42
N ARG A 397 5.72 3.60 -16.83
CA ARG A 397 5.48 3.69 -15.39
C ARG A 397 4.30 2.80 -15.05
N SER A 398 4.50 1.90 -14.10
CA SER A 398 3.46 1.01 -13.59
C SER A 398 3.39 1.17 -12.08
N ARG A 399 2.18 1.33 -11.55
CA ARG A 399 1.92 1.29 -10.11
C ARG A 399 1.75 -0.15 -9.65
N ARG A 400 2.28 -0.45 -8.48
CA ARG A 400 2.19 -1.78 -7.88
C ARG A 400 1.14 -1.76 -6.79
N ILE A 401 0.25 -2.74 -6.82
CA ILE A 401 -0.75 -2.97 -5.79
C ILE A 401 -0.61 -4.37 -5.19
N VAL A 402 -1.21 -4.56 -4.03
CA VAL A 402 -1.39 -5.86 -3.38
C VAL A 402 -2.87 -6.18 -3.32
N LEU A 403 -3.26 -7.30 -3.92
CA LEU A 403 -4.57 -7.91 -3.77
C LEU A 403 -4.52 -8.92 -2.63
N TYR A 404 -5.49 -8.91 -1.75
CA TYR A 404 -5.60 -9.84 -0.64
C TYR A 404 -7.02 -10.41 -0.53
N ASN A 405 -7.12 -11.56 0.15
CA ASN A 405 -8.35 -12.33 0.29
C ASN A 405 -8.88 -12.89 -1.04
N VAL A 406 -8.00 -13.16 -2.01
CA VAL A 406 -8.39 -13.81 -3.26
C VAL A 406 -8.62 -15.29 -2.98
N THR A 407 -9.87 -15.68 -2.77
CA THR A 407 -10.24 -17.08 -2.55
C THR A 407 -10.43 -17.77 -3.90
N ALA A 408 -9.72 -18.88 -4.11
CA ALA A 408 -9.91 -19.70 -5.29
C ALA A 408 -9.63 -21.18 -4.97
N ASP A 409 -10.41 -22.05 -5.59
CA ASP A 409 -10.27 -23.51 -5.62
C ASP A 409 -9.31 -23.97 -6.73
N LYS A 410 -8.92 -23.06 -7.62
CA LYS A 410 -8.13 -23.32 -8.82
C LYS A 410 -6.64 -23.02 -8.65
N PRO A 411 -5.77 -23.65 -9.48
CA PRO A 411 -4.34 -23.33 -9.51
C PRO A 411 -4.07 -21.86 -9.86
N PHE A 412 -2.93 -21.34 -9.42
CA PHE A 412 -2.61 -19.91 -9.47
C PHE A 412 -2.61 -19.34 -10.90
N GLU A 413 -2.23 -20.14 -11.89
CA GLU A 413 -2.18 -19.75 -13.31
C GLU A 413 -3.57 -19.37 -13.84
N LEU A 414 -4.61 -20.09 -13.39
CA LEU A 414 -6.00 -19.77 -13.72
C LEU A 414 -6.48 -18.55 -12.94
N VAL A 415 -6.02 -18.36 -11.71
CA VAL A 415 -6.32 -17.16 -10.89
C VAL A 415 -5.69 -15.91 -11.50
N ASP A 416 -4.43 -15.97 -11.92
CA ASP A 416 -3.75 -14.88 -12.64
C ASP A 416 -4.52 -14.51 -13.91
N THR A 417 -4.83 -15.50 -14.73
CA THR A 417 -5.60 -15.31 -15.98
C THR A 417 -6.97 -14.68 -15.70
N ALA A 418 -7.69 -15.15 -14.68
CA ALA A 418 -8.99 -14.61 -14.31
C ALA A 418 -8.90 -13.16 -13.85
N ILE A 419 -7.89 -12.81 -13.05
CA ILE A 419 -7.67 -11.43 -12.58
C ILE A 419 -7.34 -10.50 -13.74
N ARG A 420 -6.47 -10.91 -14.66
CA ARG A 420 -6.14 -10.11 -15.85
C ARG A 420 -7.34 -9.91 -16.76
N ASN A 421 -8.12 -10.96 -17.00
CA ASN A 421 -9.32 -10.88 -17.83
C ASN A 421 -10.37 -9.97 -17.19
N PHE A 422 -10.58 -10.10 -15.88
CA PHE A 422 -11.50 -9.25 -15.14
C PHE A 422 -11.09 -7.77 -15.20
N ALA A 423 -9.83 -7.45 -14.91
CA ALA A 423 -9.34 -6.07 -15.00
C ALA A 423 -9.41 -5.51 -16.44
N SER A 424 -9.07 -6.34 -17.43
CA SER A 424 -9.15 -5.96 -18.85
C SER A 424 -10.60 -5.66 -19.28
N SER A 425 -11.58 -6.41 -18.75
CA SER A 425 -13.01 -6.15 -19.01
C SER A 425 -13.48 -4.79 -18.48
N LYS A 426 -12.78 -4.24 -17.47
CA LYS A 426 -13.00 -2.91 -16.92
C LYS A 426 -12.05 -1.84 -17.50
N GLY A 427 -11.32 -2.16 -18.57
CA GLY A 427 -10.42 -1.23 -19.23
C GLY A 427 -9.09 -0.98 -18.52
N VAL A 428 -8.71 -1.86 -17.57
CA VAL A 428 -7.45 -1.75 -16.82
C VAL A 428 -6.47 -2.83 -17.27
N ASN A 429 -5.28 -2.42 -17.72
CA ASN A 429 -4.24 -3.36 -18.15
C ASN A 429 -3.28 -3.71 -17.01
N ILE A 430 -3.28 -5.00 -16.63
CA ILE A 430 -2.34 -5.57 -15.66
C ILE A 430 -1.16 -6.20 -16.41
N THR A 431 0.02 -5.59 -16.24
CA THR A 431 1.26 -6.03 -16.91
C THR A 431 1.87 -7.27 -16.24
N PHE A 432 1.73 -7.40 -14.92
CA PHE A 432 2.37 -8.45 -14.16
C PHE A 432 1.56 -8.80 -12.92
N VAL A 433 1.43 -10.09 -12.61
CA VAL A 433 0.87 -10.60 -11.36
C VAL A 433 1.85 -11.61 -10.78
N LYS A 434 2.12 -11.50 -9.48
CA LYS A 434 2.96 -12.45 -8.74
C LYS A 434 2.26 -12.89 -7.47
N LEU A 435 2.26 -14.19 -7.23
CA LEU A 435 1.85 -14.75 -5.95
C LEU A 435 2.84 -14.35 -4.84
N LEU A 436 2.33 -13.75 -3.76
CA LEU A 436 3.12 -13.44 -2.57
C LEU A 436 2.93 -14.50 -1.49
N ILE A 437 1.68 -14.85 -1.18
CA ILE A 437 1.35 -15.79 -0.11
C ILE A 437 0.19 -16.65 -0.57
N LYS A 438 0.29 -17.97 -0.34
CA LYS A 438 -0.82 -18.92 -0.42
C LYS A 438 -1.14 -19.41 1.00
N ARG A 439 -2.37 -19.19 1.46
CA ARG A 439 -2.89 -19.76 2.70
C ARG A 439 -3.95 -20.79 2.35
N GLN A 440 -3.98 -21.92 3.04
CA GLN A 440 -5.07 -22.87 2.92
C GLN A 440 -5.94 -22.82 4.17
N TYR A 441 -7.22 -22.50 4.00
CA TYR A 441 -8.22 -22.54 5.05
C TYR A 441 -9.32 -23.52 4.66
N LYS A 442 -9.46 -24.63 5.39
CA LYS A 442 -10.55 -25.60 5.25
C LYS A 442 -10.89 -25.91 3.78
N ASP A 443 -9.88 -26.34 3.02
CA ASP A 443 -9.95 -26.73 1.60
C ASP A 443 -10.08 -25.59 0.57
N ILE A 444 -10.10 -24.32 1.00
CA ILE A 444 -10.08 -23.15 0.11
C ILE A 444 -8.71 -22.49 0.17
N ALA A 445 -8.06 -22.32 -0.98
CA ALA A 445 -6.83 -21.55 -1.06
C ALA A 445 -7.16 -20.05 -1.10
N THR A 446 -6.52 -19.28 -0.22
CA THR A 446 -6.56 -17.82 -0.21
C THR A 446 -5.20 -17.30 -0.65
N TYR A 447 -5.20 -16.48 -1.68
CA TYR A 447 -4.00 -15.89 -2.27
C TYR A 447 -3.87 -14.41 -1.89
N THR A 448 -2.64 -14.02 -1.61
CA THR A 448 -2.21 -12.62 -1.60
C THR A 448 -1.32 -12.41 -2.82
N LEU A 449 -1.68 -11.48 -3.68
CA LEU A 449 -1.07 -11.28 -4.98
C LEU A 449 -0.52 -9.87 -5.11
N ARG A 450 0.58 -9.70 -5.83
CA ARG A 450 1.10 -8.41 -6.26
C ARG A 450 0.77 -8.21 -7.73
N ALA A 451 0.14 -7.10 -8.08
CA ALA A 451 -0.17 -6.76 -9.46
C ALA A 451 0.45 -5.41 -9.86
N ASN A 452 0.96 -5.34 -11.09
CA ASN A 452 1.45 -4.09 -11.69
C ASN A 452 0.41 -3.57 -12.68
N ILE A 453 -0.20 -2.43 -12.35
CA ILE A 453 -1.16 -1.74 -13.20
C ILE A 453 -0.45 -0.60 -13.92
N ASN A 454 -0.81 -0.37 -15.18
CA ASN A 454 -0.30 0.77 -15.94
C ASN A 454 -0.74 2.09 -15.28
N GLU A 455 0.16 3.08 -15.17
CA GLU A 455 -0.12 4.35 -14.47
C GLU A 455 -1.40 5.04 -14.98
N ARG A 456 -1.64 4.97 -16.29
CA ARG A 456 -2.81 5.59 -16.95
C ARG A 456 -4.14 4.98 -16.53
N ASP A 457 -4.12 3.70 -16.17
CA ASP A 457 -5.32 2.92 -15.85
C ASP A 457 -5.55 2.87 -14.34
N PHE A 458 -4.54 3.26 -13.54
CA PHE A 458 -4.58 3.19 -12.08
C PHE A 458 -5.72 4.01 -11.47
N ALA A 459 -6.02 5.18 -12.05
CA ALA A 459 -7.12 6.02 -11.59
C ALA A 459 -8.50 5.32 -11.66
N ALA A 460 -8.69 4.35 -12.57
CA ALA A 460 -9.94 3.59 -12.62
C ALA A 460 -10.06 2.61 -11.44
N VAL A 461 -8.94 2.10 -10.93
CA VAL A 461 -8.90 1.22 -9.76
C VAL A 461 -9.03 2.01 -8.46
N GLU A 462 -8.44 3.21 -8.40
CA GLU A 462 -8.46 4.06 -7.20
C GLU A 462 -9.82 4.71 -6.94
N ASN A 463 -10.54 5.08 -7.99
CA ASN A 463 -11.82 5.80 -7.86
C ASN A 463 -13.05 4.88 -7.70
N ASP A 464 -12.90 3.57 -7.86
CA ASP A 464 -13.99 2.60 -7.74
C ASP A 464 -13.69 1.61 -6.60
N ASP A 465 -14.29 1.86 -5.43
CA ASP A 465 -14.18 0.99 -4.26
C ASP A 465 -14.69 -0.44 -4.54
N PHE A 466 -15.52 -0.61 -5.57
CA PHE A 466 -16.06 -1.89 -6.05
C PHE A 466 -15.42 -2.33 -7.37
N PHE A 467 -14.19 -1.83 -7.66
CA PHE A 467 -13.47 -2.23 -8.85
C PHE A 467 -13.24 -3.74 -8.86
N TRP A 468 -12.77 -4.31 -7.75
CA TRP A 468 -12.46 -5.73 -7.62
C TRP A 468 -13.72 -6.57 -7.32
N PRO A 469 -13.69 -7.89 -7.62
CA PRO A 469 -14.78 -8.78 -7.24
C PRO A 469 -15.05 -8.73 -5.74
N GLU A 470 -16.30 -8.98 -5.35
CA GLU A 470 -16.71 -8.99 -3.95
C GLU A 470 -15.80 -9.90 -3.11
N GLY A 471 -15.34 -9.38 -1.96
CA GLY A 471 -14.44 -10.09 -1.06
C GLY A 471 -12.96 -10.02 -1.42
N VAL A 472 -12.59 -9.51 -2.61
CA VAL A 472 -11.20 -9.21 -2.98
C VAL A 472 -10.89 -7.77 -2.63
N TYR A 473 -9.90 -7.57 -1.76
CA TYR A 473 -9.48 -6.25 -1.33
C TYR A 473 -8.12 -5.89 -1.90
N TRP A 474 -7.83 -4.60 -1.97
CA TRP A 474 -6.57 -4.10 -2.50
C TRP A 474 -5.97 -2.98 -1.65
N ARG A 475 -4.67 -2.77 -1.81
CA ARG A 475 -3.94 -1.63 -1.27
C ARG A 475 -2.71 -1.32 -2.11
N ASP A 476 -2.18 -0.11 -1.98
CA ASP A 476 -0.89 0.23 -2.57
C ASP A 476 0.24 -0.63 -2.01
N TYR A 477 1.17 -1.02 -2.89
CA TYR A 477 2.39 -1.69 -2.49
C TYR A 477 3.38 -0.68 -1.92
N ILE A 478 3.59 -0.74 -0.60
CA ILE A 478 4.60 0.04 0.09
C ILE A 478 5.89 -0.82 0.14
N PRO A 479 6.97 -0.44 -0.56
CA PRO A 479 8.24 -1.15 -0.44
C PRO A 479 8.76 -1.04 0.99
N GLN A 480 9.26 -2.15 1.55
CA GLN A 480 9.72 -2.23 2.95
C GLN A 480 10.80 -1.19 3.30
N ASN A 481 11.54 -0.70 2.31
CA ASN A 481 12.62 0.28 2.50
C ASN A 481 12.14 1.74 2.65
N LYS A 482 10.84 2.03 2.62
CA LYS A 482 10.29 3.39 2.83
C LYS A 482 9.94 3.71 4.29
N HIS A 483 10.30 2.83 5.23
CA HIS A 483 10.12 3.06 6.67
C HIS A 483 11.42 3.45 7.40
N LEU A 484 12.46 3.82 6.65
CA LEU A 484 13.70 4.40 7.19
C LEU A 484 13.64 5.92 7.14
#